data_AF-A0A532AX59-F1
#
_entry.id   AF-A0A532AX59-F1
#
_cell.length_a   1.000
_cell.length_b   1.000
_cell.length_c   1.000
_cell.angle_alpha   90.00
_cell.angle_beta   90.00
_cell.angle_gamma   90.00
#
_symmetry.space_group_name_H-M   'P 1'
#
loop_
_entity.id
_entity.type
_entity.pdbx_description
1 polymer ?
#
loop_
_entity_poly.entity_id
_entity_poly.type
_entity_poly.pdbx_seq_one_letter_code
_entity_poly.pdbx_strand_id
1 'polypeptide(L)'
;RLADPLADPVLDLRVHSATAEAYFVKAGDYLQIIDVDGRQCTDFQCFSARKLDTGRDHPLDVTTTRTLMGSSYPMPGLHSKYYDQDMEPLVEVMQDTCGRHDAFALACAAKYYDDIGYPGHPNCSENFNRALADKGVTPRAGWMAINFFFNTAIDAHGVVVSDEPWSRPGDYVLLRALTDIVCV
;
A
#
# COMPACT_ATOMS: atom_id res chain seq x y z
N ARG A 1 -2.42 -4.67 23.94
CA ARG A 1 -1.44 -3.56 24.09
C ARG A 1 -0.47 -3.73 22.95
N LEU A 2 -0.33 -2.73 22.08
CA LEU A 2 0.65 -2.75 20.99
C LEU A 2 2.06 -2.79 21.59
N ALA A 3 3.02 -3.34 20.84
CA ALA A 3 4.42 -3.30 21.23
C ALA A 3 4.89 -1.83 21.35
N ASP A 4 5.93 -1.60 22.14
CA ASP A 4 6.54 -0.28 22.20
C ASP A 4 7.12 0.08 20.81
N PRO A 5 7.09 1.36 20.40
CA PRO A 5 7.63 1.79 19.11
C PRO A 5 9.07 1.34 18.91
N LEU A 6 9.44 0.98 17.68
CA LEU A 6 10.80 0.54 17.34
C LEU A 6 11.86 1.65 17.52
N ALA A 7 11.41 2.91 17.48
CA ALA A 7 12.18 4.13 17.72
C ALA A 7 11.22 5.28 18.07
N ASP A 8 11.77 6.44 18.47
CA ASP A 8 10.96 7.65 18.68
C ASP A 8 10.32 8.11 17.36
N PRO A 9 8.98 8.18 17.25
CA PRO A 9 8.33 8.49 15.99
C PRO A 9 8.43 9.98 15.65
N VAL A 10 8.76 10.27 14.40
CA VAL A 10 8.68 11.63 13.84
C VAL A 10 7.22 12.02 13.57
N LEU A 11 6.42 11.03 13.16
CA LEU A 11 4.98 11.15 12.92
C LEU A 11 4.30 9.88 13.42
N ASP A 12 3.23 10.05 14.19
CA ASP A 12 2.28 8.99 14.56
C ASP A 12 0.91 9.37 13.98
N LEU A 13 0.39 8.54 13.09
CA LEU A 13 -0.79 8.83 12.28
C LEU A 13 -1.78 7.66 12.33
N ARG A 14 -2.97 7.92 12.85
CA ARG A 14 -4.08 6.96 12.84
C ARG A 14 -4.92 7.16 11.59
N VAL A 15 -4.87 6.21 10.66
CA VAL A 15 -5.85 6.11 9.58
C VAL A 15 -7.13 5.45 10.13
N HIS A 16 -8.25 6.16 10.06
CA HIS A 16 -9.52 5.65 10.56
C HIS A 16 -10.20 4.73 9.54
N SER A 17 -11.12 3.90 10.02
CA SER A 17 -11.87 2.98 9.16
C SER A 17 -12.54 3.73 8.01
N ALA A 18 -12.38 3.21 6.79
CA ALA A 18 -12.91 3.80 5.56
C ALA A 18 -12.41 5.24 5.29
N THR A 19 -11.23 5.62 5.78
CA THR A 19 -10.53 6.85 5.38
C THR A 19 -9.16 6.55 4.78
N ALA A 20 -8.48 7.57 4.27
CA ALA A 20 -7.09 7.51 3.82
C ALA A 20 -6.42 8.82 4.22
N GLU A 21 -5.11 8.78 4.43
CA GLU A 21 -4.31 9.93 4.81
C GLU A 21 -3.06 9.99 3.92
N ALA A 22 -2.75 11.18 3.40
CA ALA A 22 -1.53 11.38 2.63
C ALA A 22 -0.43 11.98 3.50
N TYR A 23 0.79 11.46 3.38
CA TYR A 23 1.93 11.90 4.18
C TYR A 23 3.23 11.81 3.40
N PHE A 24 4.22 12.60 3.82
CA PHE A 24 5.54 12.64 3.19
C PHE A 24 6.56 11.88 4.03
N VAL A 25 7.42 11.11 3.37
CA VAL A 25 8.51 10.37 4.01
C VAL A 25 9.81 10.69 3.28
N LYS A 26 10.84 11.10 4.03
CA LYS A 26 12.16 11.40 3.46
C LYS A 26 12.92 10.13 3.10
N ALA A 27 13.77 10.22 2.09
CA ALA A 27 14.70 9.17 1.76
C ALA A 27 15.53 8.75 2.99
N GLY A 28 15.58 7.45 3.26
CA GLY A 28 16.29 6.87 4.39
C GLY A 28 15.45 6.69 5.65
N ASP A 29 14.32 7.39 5.78
CA ASP A 29 13.40 7.22 6.91
C ASP A 29 12.59 5.92 6.77
N TYR A 30 12.01 5.50 7.90
CA TYR A 30 11.24 4.28 8.01
C TYR A 30 9.77 4.62 8.22
N LEU A 31 8.90 3.83 7.59
CA LEU A 31 7.47 3.88 7.77
C LEU A 31 6.99 2.51 8.27
N GLN A 32 6.28 2.52 9.39
CA GLN A 32 5.74 1.31 10.02
C GLN A 32 4.23 1.33 9.86
N ILE A 33 3.70 0.41 9.06
CA ILE A 33 2.27 0.24 8.85
C ILE A 33 1.80 -0.87 9.78
N ILE A 34 0.96 -0.52 10.76
CA ILE A 34 0.56 -1.41 11.87
C ILE A 34 -0.92 -1.70 11.77
N ASP A 35 -1.28 -2.99 11.77
CA ASP A 35 -2.65 -3.40 12.04
C ASP A 35 -2.92 -3.38 13.55
N VAL A 36 -3.52 -2.30 13.99
CA VAL A 36 -3.76 -1.99 15.41
C VAL A 36 -4.80 -2.89 16.09
N ASP A 37 -5.82 -3.33 15.35
CA ASP A 37 -6.97 -4.08 15.88
C ASP A 37 -6.99 -5.54 15.39
N GLY A 38 -6.10 -5.89 14.45
CA GLY A 38 -6.07 -7.19 13.80
C GLY A 38 -7.14 -7.31 12.74
N ARG A 39 -6.89 -8.17 11.74
CA ARG A 39 -7.79 -8.45 10.62
C ARG A 39 -8.16 -7.23 9.77
N GLN A 40 -7.50 -6.08 9.93
CA GLN A 40 -7.69 -4.93 9.08
C GLN A 40 -6.71 -5.02 7.91
N CYS A 41 -7.24 -4.92 6.69
CA CYS A 41 -6.40 -4.79 5.51
C CYS A 41 -6.24 -3.33 5.11
N THR A 42 -5.14 -3.01 4.42
CA THR A 42 -4.87 -1.64 3.97
C THR A 42 -4.30 -1.63 2.56
N ASP A 43 -4.81 -0.70 1.76
CA ASP A 43 -4.32 -0.42 0.42
C ASP A 43 -3.27 0.69 0.53
N PHE A 44 -2.01 0.38 0.26
CA PHE A 44 -0.90 1.33 0.34
C PHE A 44 -0.39 1.70 -1.06
N GLN A 45 -0.04 2.97 -1.23
CA GLN A 45 0.55 3.49 -2.45
C GLN A 45 1.54 4.62 -2.15
N CYS A 46 2.52 4.81 -3.04
CA CYS A 46 3.46 5.92 -2.90
C CYS A 46 3.99 6.40 -4.24
N PHE A 47 4.46 7.65 -4.25
CA PHE A 47 4.95 8.36 -5.42
C PHE A 47 6.32 8.97 -5.11
N SER A 48 7.22 8.98 -6.08
CA SER A 48 8.46 9.74 -5.99
C SER A 48 8.12 11.25 -5.97
N ALA A 49 8.47 11.95 -4.88
CA ALA A 49 8.11 13.36 -4.69
C ALA A 49 8.68 14.24 -5.81
N ARG A 50 9.93 14.00 -6.21
CA ARG A 50 10.57 14.69 -7.35
C ARG A 50 9.86 14.48 -8.68
N LYS A 51 9.14 13.35 -8.86
CA LYS A 51 8.36 13.11 -10.08
C LYS A 51 7.06 13.91 -10.04
N LEU A 52 6.39 13.92 -8.88
CA LEU A 52 5.21 14.76 -8.65
C LEU A 52 5.52 16.25 -8.88
N ASP A 53 6.68 16.75 -8.43
CA ASP A 53 7.12 18.12 -8.68
C ASP A 53 7.24 18.47 -10.18
N THR A 54 7.47 17.46 -11.02
CA THR A 54 7.53 17.58 -12.48
C THR A 54 6.23 17.21 -13.19
N GLY A 55 5.13 17.01 -12.44
CA GLY A 55 3.83 16.63 -12.98
C GLY A 55 3.75 15.16 -13.46
N ARG A 56 4.69 14.31 -13.04
CA ARG A 56 4.70 12.87 -13.34
C ARG A 56 4.21 12.10 -12.13
N ASP A 57 2.94 11.73 -12.12
CA ASP A 57 2.28 11.02 -11.03
C ASP A 57 2.40 9.50 -11.14
N HIS A 58 3.60 9.02 -11.49
CA HIS A 58 3.96 7.60 -11.60
C HIS A 58 3.92 6.94 -10.20
N PRO A 59 2.90 6.14 -9.87
CA PRO A 59 2.84 5.42 -8.61
C PRO A 59 3.86 4.28 -8.56
N LEU A 60 4.03 3.71 -7.37
CA LEU A 60 4.47 2.34 -7.21
C LEU A 60 3.64 1.41 -8.11
N ASP A 61 4.34 0.67 -8.95
CA ASP A 61 3.79 -0.21 -9.95
C ASP A 61 4.03 -1.68 -9.56
N VAL A 62 2.93 -2.37 -9.30
CA VAL A 62 2.97 -3.78 -8.91
C VAL A 62 3.44 -4.69 -10.04
N THR A 63 3.27 -4.31 -11.31
CA THR A 63 3.69 -5.12 -12.46
C THR A 63 5.19 -5.05 -12.68
N THR A 64 5.77 -3.85 -12.66
CA THR A 64 7.22 -3.65 -12.65
C THR A 64 7.82 -4.37 -11.46
N THR A 65 7.24 -4.20 -10.26
CA THR A 65 7.74 -4.85 -9.05
C THR A 65 7.76 -6.37 -9.19
N ARG A 66 6.66 -7.01 -9.58
CA ARG A 66 6.62 -8.47 -9.77
C ARG A 66 7.62 -8.95 -10.80
N THR A 67 7.82 -8.18 -11.87
CA THR A 67 8.78 -8.49 -12.93
C THR A 67 10.22 -8.47 -12.42
N LEU A 68 10.60 -7.43 -11.67
CA LEU A 68 11.96 -7.27 -11.16
C LEU A 68 12.26 -8.17 -9.95
N MET A 69 11.26 -8.45 -9.12
CA MET A 69 11.42 -9.26 -7.91
C MET A 69 11.19 -10.75 -8.14
N GLY A 70 10.52 -11.14 -9.23
CA GLY A 70 10.19 -12.55 -9.50
C GLY A 70 9.23 -13.17 -8.49
N SER A 71 8.48 -12.36 -7.76
CA SER A 71 7.53 -12.75 -6.70
C SER A 71 6.24 -11.94 -6.82
N SER A 72 5.13 -12.46 -6.28
CA SER A 72 3.84 -11.76 -6.25
C SER A 72 3.88 -10.45 -5.48
N TYR A 73 4.73 -10.38 -4.46
CA TYR A 73 5.06 -9.19 -3.70
C TYR A 73 6.45 -9.36 -3.04
N PRO A 74 7.17 -8.25 -2.81
CA PRO A 74 8.39 -8.21 -2.01
C PRO A 74 8.23 -8.72 -0.59
N MET A 75 9.29 -9.33 -0.07
CA MET A 75 9.46 -9.78 1.31
C MET A 75 10.84 -9.35 1.82
N PRO A 76 11.07 -9.29 3.16
CA PRO A 76 12.41 -9.00 3.69
C PRO A 76 13.48 -9.91 3.08
N GLY A 77 14.60 -9.33 2.62
CA GLY A 77 15.70 -10.06 2.00
C GLY A 77 16.11 -9.51 0.64
N LEU A 78 16.53 -10.39 -0.27
CA LEU A 78 17.10 -9.98 -1.58
C LEU A 78 16.07 -9.34 -2.53
N HIS A 79 14.82 -9.78 -2.44
CA HIS A 79 13.71 -9.35 -3.30
C HIS A 79 12.72 -8.49 -2.50
N SER A 80 13.24 -7.43 -1.88
CA SER A 80 12.55 -6.61 -0.87
C SER A 80 12.00 -5.28 -1.40
N LYS A 81 12.18 -4.96 -2.69
CA LYS A 81 11.93 -3.59 -3.20
C LYS A 81 10.68 -3.50 -4.05
N TYR A 82 9.99 -2.38 -3.90
CA TYR A 82 8.94 -1.97 -4.81
C TYR A 82 9.43 -0.82 -5.71
N TYR A 83 8.88 -0.78 -6.92
CA TYR A 83 9.33 0.07 -8.01
C TYR A 83 8.16 0.80 -8.65
N ASP A 84 8.40 1.95 -9.27
CA ASP A 84 7.44 2.61 -10.16
C ASP A 84 7.56 2.14 -11.62
N GLN A 85 6.79 2.76 -12.53
CA GLN A 85 6.81 2.41 -13.96
C GLN A 85 8.15 2.67 -14.66
N ASP A 86 9.00 3.57 -14.13
CA ASP A 86 10.34 3.82 -14.70
C ASP A 86 11.41 2.94 -14.04
N MET A 87 11.00 1.93 -13.27
CA MET A 87 11.89 1.05 -12.50
C MET A 87 12.71 1.80 -11.43
N GLU A 88 12.24 2.96 -10.96
CA GLU A 88 12.85 3.62 -9.80
C GLU A 88 12.42 2.88 -8.52
N PRO A 89 13.36 2.45 -7.66
CA PRO A 89 13.00 1.82 -6.40
C PRO A 89 12.48 2.89 -5.42
N LEU A 90 11.28 2.67 -4.86
CA LEU A 90 10.61 3.63 -3.98
C LEU A 90 10.75 3.26 -2.50
N VAL A 91 10.47 2.00 -2.17
CA VAL A 91 10.52 1.49 -0.80
C VAL A 91 11.13 0.09 -0.75
N GLU A 92 11.74 -0.22 0.38
CA GLU A 92 12.31 -1.54 0.71
C GLU A 92 11.62 -2.13 1.94
N VAL A 93 11.19 -3.38 1.87
CA VAL A 93 10.63 -4.13 2.99
C VAL A 93 11.76 -4.57 3.91
N MET A 94 11.76 -4.01 5.12
CA MET A 94 12.78 -4.27 6.14
C MET A 94 12.35 -5.36 7.11
N GLN A 95 11.06 -5.39 7.43
CA GLN A 95 10.46 -6.41 8.29
C GLN A 95 8.97 -6.56 7.95
N ASP A 96 8.48 -7.78 8.09
CA ASP A 96 7.07 -8.13 7.95
C ASP A 96 6.74 -9.23 8.97
N THR A 97 5.75 -8.98 9.83
CA THR A 97 5.32 -9.93 10.86
C THR A 97 4.09 -10.76 10.47
N CYS A 98 3.41 -10.39 9.37
CA CYS A 98 2.23 -11.08 8.86
C CYS A 98 2.60 -12.11 7.78
N GLY A 99 3.45 -11.73 6.82
CA GLY A 99 3.91 -12.61 5.74
C GLY A 99 2.86 -12.88 4.66
N ARG A 100 1.78 -12.10 4.62
CA ARG A 100 0.63 -12.33 3.74
C ARG A 100 0.01 -11.03 3.29
N HIS A 101 0.11 -10.79 1.99
CA HIS A 101 -0.29 -9.57 1.30
C HIS A 101 -0.76 -9.93 -0.11
N ASP A 102 -1.22 -8.93 -0.85
CA ASP A 102 -1.22 -9.00 -2.30
C ASP A 102 -0.72 -7.73 -2.97
N ALA A 103 -0.19 -7.90 -4.17
CA ALA A 103 0.23 -6.80 -5.03
C ALA A 103 -0.08 -7.22 -6.47
N PHE A 104 -1.35 -7.55 -6.74
CA PHE A 104 -1.83 -7.89 -8.09
C PHE A 104 -3.26 -7.41 -8.35
N ALA A 105 -4.04 -7.08 -7.31
CA ALA A 105 -5.37 -6.51 -7.43
C ALA A 105 -5.35 -4.97 -7.40
N LEU A 106 -6.53 -4.38 -7.62
CA LEU A 106 -6.75 -2.95 -7.43
C LEU A 106 -7.31 -2.71 -6.02
N ALA A 107 -7.14 -1.49 -5.53
CA ALA A 107 -7.93 -0.98 -4.42
C ALA A 107 -9.43 -0.99 -4.77
N CYS A 108 -10.30 -1.07 -3.75
CA CYS A 108 -11.74 -1.08 -4.01
C CYS A 108 -12.24 0.27 -4.58
N ALA A 109 -13.21 0.19 -5.49
CA ALA A 109 -13.74 1.32 -6.23
C ALA A 109 -15.27 1.29 -6.27
N ALA A 110 -15.90 2.44 -6.54
CA ALA A 110 -17.37 2.55 -6.65
C ALA A 110 -17.98 1.47 -7.56
N LYS A 111 -17.36 1.20 -8.72
CA LYS A 111 -17.80 0.16 -9.65
C LYS A 111 -17.98 -1.22 -9.00
N TYR A 112 -17.06 -1.62 -8.10
CA TYR A 112 -17.16 -2.91 -7.41
C TYR A 112 -18.47 -2.99 -6.63
N TYR A 113 -18.75 -1.97 -5.81
CA TYR A 113 -19.94 -1.92 -4.96
C TYR A 113 -21.22 -1.73 -5.76
N ASP A 114 -21.21 -0.91 -6.81
CA ASP A 114 -22.34 -0.73 -7.71
C ASP A 114 -22.77 -2.06 -8.34
N ASP A 115 -21.81 -2.84 -8.84
CA ASP A 115 -22.07 -4.13 -9.51
C ASP A 115 -22.65 -5.19 -8.54
N ILE A 116 -22.30 -5.13 -7.25
CA ILE A 116 -22.83 -6.04 -6.22
C ILE A 116 -24.06 -5.49 -5.47
N GLY A 117 -24.59 -4.32 -5.90
CA GLY A 117 -25.86 -3.78 -5.41
C GLY A 117 -25.76 -2.83 -4.20
N TYR A 118 -24.59 -2.26 -3.93
CA TYR A 118 -24.34 -1.32 -2.82
C TYR A 118 -23.86 0.06 -3.32
N PRO A 119 -24.67 0.80 -4.10
CA PRO A 119 -24.26 2.10 -4.62
C PRO A 119 -24.02 3.14 -3.50
N GLY A 120 -23.01 3.99 -3.69
CA GLY A 120 -22.63 5.03 -2.73
C GLY A 120 -21.83 4.54 -1.52
N HIS A 121 -21.39 3.28 -1.53
CA HIS A 121 -20.53 2.73 -0.48
C HIS A 121 -19.16 3.43 -0.46
N PRO A 122 -18.64 3.84 0.73
CA PRO A 122 -17.29 4.38 0.86
C PRO A 122 -16.24 3.42 0.27
N ASN A 123 -15.29 3.95 -0.50
CA ASN A 123 -14.31 3.12 -1.19
C ASN A 123 -12.91 3.76 -1.21
N CYS A 124 -11.90 2.92 -1.39
CA CYS A 124 -10.50 3.31 -1.33
C CYS A 124 -10.11 4.24 -2.49
N SER A 125 -10.69 4.10 -3.69
CA SER A 125 -10.47 5.04 -4.80
C SER A 125 -10.91 6.48 -4.48
N GLU A 126 -12.09 6.67 -3.89
CA GLU A 126 -12.53 8.01 -3.47
C GLU A 126 -11.69 8.58 -2.34
N ASN A 127 -11.34 7.75 -1.36
CA ASN A 127 -10.47 8.16 -0.26
C ASN A 127 -9.08 8.57 -0.76
N PHE A 128 -8.48 7.79 -1.66
CA PHE A 128 -7.22 8.09 -2.34
C PHE A 128 -7.27 9.43 -3.07
N ASN A 129 -8.30 9.65 -3.90
CA ASN A 129 -8.43 10.89 -4.68
C ASN A 129 -8.58 12.11 -3.76
N ARG A 130 -9.32 11.97 -2.65
CA ARG A 130 -9.49 13.04 -1.67
C ARG A 130 -8.19 13.34 -0.91
N ALA A 131 -7.49 12.31 -0.44
CA ALA A 131 -6.26 12.46 0.33
C ALA A 131 -5.11 13.09 -0.49
N LEU A 132 -5.10 12.86 -1.82
CA LEU A 132 -4.04 13.34 -2.70
C LEU A 132 -4.41 14.57 -3.54
N ALA A 133 -5.59 15.17 -3.31
CA ALA A 133 -6.11 16.26 -4.13
C ALA A 133 -5.16 17.48 -4.25
N ASP A 134 -4.34 17.72 -3.23
CA ASP A 134 -3.37 18.81 -3.17
C ASP A 134 -1.91 18.37 -3.43
N LYS A 135 -1.70 17.10 -3.83
CA LYS A 135 -0.36 16.50 -4.00
C LYS A 135 0.08 16.36 -5.46
N GLY A 136 -0.68 16.93 -6.40
CA GLY A 136 -0.36 16.85 -7.83
C GLY A 136 -0.58 15.46 -8.44
N VAL A 137 -1.41 14.61 -7.81
CA VAL A 137 -1.77 13.28 -8.31
C VAL A 137 -3.08 13.37 -9.08
N THR A 138 -3.13 12.78 -10.28
CA THR A 138 -4.34 12.75 -11.09
C THR A 138 -5.37 11.82 -10.44
N PRO A 139 -6.66 12.23 -10.32
CA PRO A 139 -7.70 11.35 -9.82
C PRO A 139 -7.90 10.11 -10.69
N ARG A 140 -8.18 8.95 -10.07
CA ARG A 140 -8.35 7.66 -10.75
C ARG A 140 -9.62 6.96 -10.29
N ALA A 141 -10.28 6.26 -11.21
CA ALA A 141 -11.45 5.43 -10.90
C ALA A 141 -11.05 4.14 -10.15
N GLY A 142 -9.85 3.63 -10.40
CA GLY A 142 -9.23 2.50 -9.73
C GLY A 142 -7.72 2.57 -9.91
N TRP A 143 -6.97 1.97 -9.00
CA TRP A 143 -5.51 2.04 -8.97
C TRP A 143 -4.94 0.78 -8.34
N MET A 144 -3.72 0.43 -8.78
CA MET A 144 -2.99 -0.72 -8.25
C MET A 144 -2.47 -0.39 -6.87
N ALA A 145 -2.67 -1.28 -5.90
CA ALA A 145 -2.23 -1.07 -4.53
C ALA A 145 -1.27 -2.17 -4.10
N ILE A 146 -0.47 -1.87 -3.07
CA ILE A 146 0.04 -2.92 -2.21
C ILE A 146 -1.01 -3.13 -1.13
N ASN A 147 -1.67 -4.28 -1.20
CA ASN A 147 -2.74 -4.67 -0.32
C ASN A 147 -2.12 -5.39 0.88
N PHE A 148 -1.65 -4.62 1.87
CA PHE A 148 -1.07 -5.20 3.08
C PHE A 148 -2.15 -5.92 3.91
N PHE A 149 -1.78 -7.05 4.51
CA PHE A 149 -2.59 -7.94 5.34
C PHE A 149 -3.72 -8.68 4.61
N PHE A 150 -3.97 -8.41 3.32
CA PHE A 150 -4.91 -9.18 2.52
C PHE A 150 -4.46 -10.64 2.38
N ASN A 151 -5.36 -11.55 2.75
CA ASN A 151 -5.20 -12.98 2.49
C ASN A 151 -5.86 -13.36 1.16
N THR A 152 -5.32 -12.83 0.07
CA THR A 152 -5.72 -13.20 -1.29
C THR A 152 -4.63 -13.98 -2.01
N ALA A 153 -5.00 -14.80 -2.98
CA ALA A 153 -4.07 -15.53 -3.82
C ALA A 153 -4.64 -15.80 -5.20
N ILE A 154 -3.76 -16.16 -6.12
CA ILE A 154 -4.12 -16.81 -7.38
C ILE A 154 -3.82 -18.30 -7.20
N ASP A 155 -4.84 -19.14 -7.32
CA ASP A 155 -4.68 -20.59 -7.14
C ASP A 155 -4.07 -21.27 -8.39
N ALA A 156 -3.89 -22.59 -8.33
CA ALA A 156 -3.33 -23.37 -9.43
C ALA A 156 -4.21 -23.38 -10.70
N HIS A 157 -5.46 -22.96 -10.60
CA HIS A 157 -6.39 -22.82 -11.72
C HIS A 157 -6.46 -21.39 -12.28
N GLY A 158 -5.69 -20.46 -11.71
CA GLY A 158 -5.70 -19.06 -12.11
C GLY A 158 -6.87 -18.26 -11.53
N VAL A 159 -7.53 -18.77 -10.49
CA VAL A 159 -8.66 -18.12 -9.83
C VAL A 159 -8.14 -17.23 -8.70
N VAL A 160 -8.65 -15.99 -8.65
CA VAL A 160 -8.43 -15.11 -7.50
C VAL A 160 -9.31 -15.58 -6.35
N VAL A 161 -8.69 -15.97 -5.24
CA VAL A 161 -9.35 -16.39 -4.01
C VAL A 161 -9.03 -15.41 -2.89
N SER A 162 -9.95 -15.29 -1.93
CA SER A 162 -9.83 -14.45 -0.75
C SER A 162 -10.35 -15.19 0.48
N ASP A 163 -9.74 -14.96 1.63
CA ASP A 163 -10.11 -15.55 2.92
C ASP A 163 -9.78 -14.55 4.06
N GLU A 164 -10.08 -14.92 5.31
CA GLU A 164 -9.82 -14.04 6.47
C GLU A 164 -8.34 -13.62 6.53
N PRO A 165 -8.05 -12.33 6.76
CA PRO A 165 -6.69 -11.82 6.97
C PRO A 165 -5.98 -12.54 8.11
N TRP A 166 -4.67 -12.75 7.96
CA TRP A 166 -3.85 -13.41 8.98
C TRP A 166 -3.37 -12.47 10.09
N SER A 167 -3.43 -11.16 9.85
CA SER A 167 -2.92 -10.15 10.76
C SER A 167 -3.60 -10.20 12.13
N ARG A 168 -2.78 -10.05 13.15
CA ARG A 168 -3.17 -9.93 14.56
C ARG A 168 -2.96 -8.49 15.03
N PRO A 169 -3.60 -8.07 16.13
CA PRO A 169 -3.31 -6.76 16.72
C PRO A 169 -1.82 -6.58 16.98
N GLY A 170 -1.23 -5.54 16.36
CA GLY A 170 0.18 -5.21 16.43
C GLY A 170 1.06 -5.81 15.34
N ASP A 171 0.52 -6.62 14.42
CA ASP A 171 1.27 -7.01 13.23
C ASP A 171 1.58 -5.79 12.36
N TYR A 172 2.75 -5.80 11.73
CA TYR A 172 3.21 -4.66 10.96
C TYR A 172 4.10 -5.04 9.78
N VAL A 173 4.16 -4.12 8.83
CA VAL A 173 5.18 -4.07 7.79
C VAL A 173 6.03 -2.81 8.02
N LEU A 174 7.34 -3.00 8.09
CA LEU A 174 8.31 -1.92 8.20
C LEU A 174 8.96 -1.72 6.83
N LEU A 175 8.76 -0.54 6.24
CA LEU A 175 9.41 -0.15 5.00
C LEU A 175 10.44 0.94 5.25
N ARG A 176 11.46 0.98 4.40
CA ARG A 176 12.41 2.09 4.30
C ARG A 176 12.19 2.83 3.00
N ALA A 177 12.07 4.15 3.05
CA ALA A 177 12.00 4.99 1.86
C ALA A 177 13.37 5.04 1.18
N LEU A 178 13.43 4.74 -0.12
CA LEU A 178 14.67 4.75 -0.91
C LEU A 178 14.87 6.07 -1.68
N THR A 179 13.82 6.89 -1.74
CA THR A 179 13.78 8.24 -2.27
C THR A 179 12.79 9.06 -1.43
N ASP A 180 12.71 10.36 -1.65
CA ASP A 180 11.66 11.17 -1.04
C ASP A 180 10.31 10.78 -1.65
N ILE A 181 9.34 10.38 -0.83
CA ILE A 181 8.06 9.85 -1.29
C ILE A 181 6.86 10.54 -0.65
N VAL A 182 5.79 10.64 -1.44
CA VAL A 182 4.45 10.94 -0.93
C VAL A 182 3.68 9.62 -0.89
N CYS A 183 3.22 9.24 0.29
CA CYS A 183 2.46 8.01 0.56
C CYS A 183 0.97 8.31 0.74
N VAL A 184 0.14 7.27 0.55
CA VAL A 184 -1.29 7.24 0.85
C VAL A 184 -1.72 5.82 1.23
#